data_AF-A0A7W5N568-F1
#
_entry.id   AF-A0A7W5N568-F1
#
_cell.length_a   1.000
_cell.length_b   1.000
_cell.length_c   1.000
_cell.angle_alpha   90.00
_cell.angle_beta   90.00
_cell.angle_gamma   90.00
#
_symmetry.space_group_name_H-M   'P 1'
#
loop_
_entity.id
_entity.type
_entity.pdbx_description
1 polymer ?
#
loop_
_entity_poly.entity_id
_entity_poly.type
_entity_poly.pdbx_seq_one_letter_code
_entity_poly.pdbx_strand_id
1 'polypeptide(L)'
;MPERSRLFVRPFLKSIADTLCLTRRNRLGFFLVLQEFGMKASSVPDNAADDRFNEVLALIQSARQQAMQAVNTQLIELYWQVGAYISRKLEQAEWGDSVVNQLAEHLAQTQPGLRGFTRPNLFRMRQFYETYRGDEKVSPLVRQIPWTHNLVIFSQGKLPEEREFYLRMAVQEKWSKRELERQFKTALFERSVTQPAKASAVLRQTHPAALEIFRDAYERKTTKTQIA
;
A
#
# COMPACT_ATOMS: atom_id res chain seq x y z
N MET A 1 -35.70 3.48 38.11
CA MET A 1 -35.74 3.70 36.63
C MET A 1 -35.73 5.20 36.36
N PRO A 2 -35.21 5.68 35.21
CA PRO A 2 -34.55 4.97 34.09
C PRO A 2 -33.04 5.35 34.01
N GLU A 3 -32.06 4.58 33.49
CA GLU A 3 -31.84 3.76 32.29
C GLU A 3 -31.65 4.52 30.95
N ARG A 4 -30.62 4.07 30.18
CA ARG A 4 -30.03 4.57 28.90
C ARG A 4 -28.90 5.60 29.11
N SER A 5 -27.63 5.38 28.78
CA SER A 5 -27.03 4.59 27.69
C SER A 5 -25.55 4.28 28.01
N ARG A 6 -25.25 2.99 28.22
CA ARG A 6 -23.90 2.42 28.15
C ARG A 6 -23.58 2.04 26.69
N LEU A 7 -22.28 2.04 26.35
CA LEU A 7 -21.66 1.29 25.25
C LEU A 7 -21.83 1.83 23.81
N PHE A 8 -20.91 2.68 23.38
CA PHE A 8 -20.37 2.79 22.01
C PHE A 8 -19.20 3.77 22.17
N VAL A 9 -17.91 3.42 22.08
CA VAL A 9 -17.06 3.53 20.88
C VAL A 9 -15.64 3.03 21.28
N ARG A 10 -15.50 1.77 21.73
CA ARG A 10 -14.18 1.24 22.15
C ARG A 10 -13.73 -0.13 21.58
N PRO A 11 -14.31 -0.66 20.48
CA PRO A 11 -13.52 -1.62 19.69
C PRO A 11 -13.77 -1.57 18.17
N PHE A 12 -13.73 -0.42 17.50
CA PHE A 12 -14.00 -0.36 16.04
C PHE A 12 -12.79 -0.66 15.13
N LEU A 13 -11.57 -0.82 15.64
CA LEU A 13 -10.37 -1.13 14.83
C LEU A 13 -9.53 -2.32 15.35
N LYS A 14 -10.14 -3.23 16.11
CA LYS A 14 -9.49 -4.47 16.58
C LYS A 14 -9.82 -5.72 15.73
N SER A 15 -10.45 -5.59 14.55
CA SER A 15 -11.00 -6.76 13.82
C SER A 15 -10.60 -6.93 12.34
N ILE A 16 -9.60 -6.22 11.81
CA ILE A 16 -9.22 -6.36 10.38
C ILE A 16 -7.81 -6.94 10.16
N ALA A 17 -7.00 -7.12 11.21
CA ALA A 17 -5.62 -7.63 11.08
C ALA A 17 -5.37 -9.03 11.68
N ASP A 18 -6.29 -9.61 12.44
CA ASP A 18 -6.05 -10.87 13.17
C ASP A 18 -6.66 -12.13 12.50
N THR A 19 -7.17 -12.02 11.27
CA THR A 19 -7.82 -13.17 10.56
C THR A 19 -7.17 -13.53 9.22
N LEU A 20 -5.95 -13.06 8.93
CA LEU A 20 -5.26 -13.42 7.69
C LEU A 20 -3.73 -13.57 7.87
N CYS A 21 -3.29 -14.51 8.70
CA CYS A 21 -2.12 -15.37 8.40
C CYS A 21 -1.94 -16.47 9.46
N LEU A 22 -2.48 -17.67 9.22
CA LEU A 22 -1.86 -18.94 9.63
C LEU A 22 -2.48 -20.06 8.77
N THR A 23 -1.90 -20.18 7.59
CA THR A 23 -1.45 -21.41 6.93
C THR A 23 -2.30 -22.68 7.13
N ARG A 24 -2.94 -23.09 6.02
CA ARG A 24 -3.33 -24.47 5.72
C ARG A 24 -2.24 -25.46 6.16
N ARG A 25 -2.50 -26.27 7.19
CA ARG A 25 -1.88 -27.59 7.35
C ARG A 25 -2.82 -28.49 8.17
N ASN A 26 -3.03 -29.71 7.66
CA ASN A 26 -3.85 -30.80 8.21
C ASN A 26 -5.37 -30.69 8.10
N ARG A 27 -5.87 -30.82 6.85
CA ARG A 27 -7.26 -31.22 6.54
C ARG A 27 -7.41 -32.74 6.28
N LEU A 28 -6.44 -33.56 6.69
CA LEU A 28 -6.41 -35.01 6.46
C LEU A 28 -6.58 -35.85 7.75
N GLY A 29 -6.65 -35.23 8.93
CA GLY A 29 -6.84 -35.95 10.21
C GLY A 29 -8.27 -35.95 10.75
N PHE A 30 -9.16 -35.09 10.23
CA PHE A 30 -10.54 -34.95 10.72
C PHE A 30 -11.56 -35.78 9.91
N PHE A 31 -11.12 -36.40 8.81
CA PHE A 31 -11.96 -37.14 7.87
C PHE A 31 -12.03 -38.65 8.17
N LEU A 32 -11.40 -39.12 9.26
CA LEU A 32 -11.32 -40.54 9.63
C LEU A 32 -12.12 -40.92 10.88
N VAL A 33 -12.96 -40.03 11.42
CA VAL A 33 -13.78 -40.30 12.63
C VAL A 33 -15.29 -40.19 12.38
N LEU A 34 -15.74 -40.00 11.13
CA LEU A 34 -17.17 -39.92 10.80
C LEU A 34 -17.53 -40.82 9.61
N GLN A 35 -17.36 -42.13 9.78
CA GLN A 35 -17.89 -43.15 8.88
C GLN A 35 -18.77 -44.18 9.62
N GLU A 36 -19.59 -43.74 10.57
CA GLU A 36 -20.57 -44.62 11.23
C GLU A 36 -22.02 -44.11 11.33
N PHE A 37 -22.36 -42.95 10.77
CA PHE A 37 -23.77 -42.53 10.71
C PHE A 37 -24.23 -42.31 9.28
N GLY A 38 -24.94 -43.32 8.77
CA GLY A 38 -25.68 -43.28 7.51
C GLY A 38 -26.80 -42.24 7.54
N MET A 39 -26.47 -40.99 7.24
CA MET A 39 -27.44 -39.96 6.90
C MET A 39 -27.36 -39.68 5.40
N LYS A 40 -28.47 -39.97 4.71
CA LYS A 40 -28.69 -39.62 3.31
C LYS A 40 -28.36 -38.14 3.12
N ALA A 41 -27.36 -37.84 2.28
CA ALA A 41 -27.19 -36.51 1.73
C ALA A 41 -28.44 -36.21 0.90
N SER A 42 -29.32 -35.39 1.45
CA SER A 42 -30.36 -34.70 0.70
C SER A 42 -29.65 -33.97 -0.44
N SER A 43 -30.11 -34.20 -1.67
CA SER A 43 -29.70 -33.47 -2.85
C SER A 43 -30.09 -32.00 -2.69
N VAL A 44 -29.22 -31.22 -2.05
CA VAL A 44 -29.23 -29.77 -2.20
C VAL A 44 -28.74 -29.52 -3.63
N PRO A 45 -29.56 -28.93 -4.52
CA PRO A 45 -29.08 -28.63 -5.85
C PRO A 45 -27.90 -27.65 -5.73
N ASP A 46 -26.77 -28.12 -6.22
CA ASP A 46 -25.54 -27.38 -6.32
C ASP A 46 -25.73 -26.21 -7.29
N ASN A 47 -25.20 -25.04 -6.89
CA ASN A 47 -24.82 -23.92 -7.75
C ASN A 47 -25.89 -23.01 -8.40
N ALA A 48 -26.91 -22.60 -7.64
CA ALA A 48 -27.74 -21.42 -7.94
C ALA A 48 -28.10 -20.61 -6.68
N ALA A 49 -27.31 -20.73 -5.61
CA ALA A 49 -27.47 -19.92 -4.41
C ALA A 49 -27.00 -18.48 -4.69
N ASP A 50 -27.99 -17.66 -5.06
CA ASP A 50 -28.09 -16.22 -4.79
C ASP A 50 -27.40 -15.20 -5.72
N ASP A 51 -27.51 -15.38 -7.05
CA ASP A 51 -27.24 -14.29 -8.01
C ASP A 51 -28.05 -13.01 -7.71
N ARG A 52 -29.25 -13.15 -7.12
CA ARG A 52 -30.10 -12.03 -6.69
C ARG A 52 -29.50 -11.13 -5.62
N PHE A 53 -28.52 -11.60 -4.84
CA PHE A 53 -27.86 -10.81 -3.79
C PHE A 53 -26.51 -10.26 -4.25
N ASN A 54 -26.02 -10.64 -5.44
CA ASN A 54 -24.74 -10.15 -5.96
C ASN A 54 -24.71 -8.64 -6.12
N GLU A 55 -25.83 -8.02 -6.51
CA GLU A 55 -25.93 -6.55 -6.61
C GLU A 55 -25.74 -5.89 -5.25
N VAL A 56 -26.39 -6.41 -4.20
CA VAL A 56 -26.22 -5.92 -2.82
C VAL A 56 -24.79 -6.13 -2.33
N LEU A 57 -24.19 -7.29 -2.61
CA LEU A 57 -22.78 -7.55 -2.28
C LEU A 57 -21.85 -6.58 -2.99
N ALA A 58 -22.09 -6.26 -4.26
CA ALA A 58 -21.30 -5.30 -5.03
C ALA A 58 -21.42 -3.88 -4.46
N LEU A 59 -22.63 -3.45 -4.05
CA LEU A 59 -22.84 -2.17 -3.38
C LEU A 59 -22.06 -2.09 -2.06
N ILE A 60 -22.11 -3.14 -1.23
CA ILE A 60 -21.37 -3.22 0.03
C ILE A 60 -19.85 -3.15 -0.22
N GLN A 61 -19.35 -3.91 -1.19
CA GLN A 61 -17.92 -3.93 -1.52
C GLN A 61 -17.44 -2.58 -2.04
N SER A 62 -18.22 -1.94 -2.92
CA SER A 62 -17.92 -0.62 -3.47
C SER A 62 -17.85 0.44 -2.36
N ALA A 63 -18.86 0.49 -1.48
CA ALA A 63 -18.88 1.44 -0.36
C ALA A 63 -17.68 1.25 0.58
N ARG A 64 -17.32 -0.01 0.89
CA ARG A 64 -16.14 -0.32 1.72
C ARG A 64 -14.84 0.10 1.04
N GLN A 65 -14.70 -0.15 -0.26
CA GLN A 65 -13.53 0.23 -1.02
C GLN A 65 -13.37 1.76 -1.06
N GLN A 66 -14.44 2.50 -1.30
CA GLN A 66 -14.43 3.96 -1.30
C GLN A 66 -14.02 4.52 0.08
N ALA A 67 -14.59 3.98 1.16
CA ALA A 67 -14.20 4.38 2.52
C ALA A 67 -12.71 4.11 2.79
N MET A 68 -12.20 2.94 2.40
CA MET A 68 -10.78 2.60 2.55
C MET A 68 -9.88 3.52 1.72
N GLN A 69 -10.29 3.88 0.50
CA GLN A 69 -9.54 4.81 -0.34
C GLN A 69 -9.45 6.20 0.31
N ALA A 70 -10.58 6.74 0.78
CA ALA A 70 -10.60 8.03 1.47
C ALA A 70 -9.71 8.04 2.73
N VAL A 71 -9.79 6.98 3.54
CA VAL A 71 -8.92 6.82 4.73
C VAL A 71 -7.45 6.76 4.32
N ASN A 72 -7.10 5.98 3.29
CA ASN A 72 -5.73 5.88 2.83
C ASN A 72 -5.20 7.23 2.35
N THR A 73 -5.97 7.98 1.57
CA THR A 73 -5.57 9.33 1.11
C THR A 73 -5.25 10.24 2.30
N GLN A 74 -6.13 10.30 3.30
CA GLN A 74 -5.90 11.12 4.50
C GLN A 74 -4.70 10.62 5.31
N LEU A 75 -4.50 9.31 5.40
CA LEU A 75 -3.38 8.73 6.13
C LEU A 75 -2.03 9.05 5.48
N ILE A 76 -1.96 9.04 4.14
CA ILE A 76 -0.73 9.40 3.42
C ILE A 76 -0.41 10.88 3.56
N GLU A 77 -1.43 11.74 3.46
CA GLU A 77 -1.25 13.17 3.68
C GLU A 77 -0.78 13.45 5.12
N LEU A 78 -1.35 12.76 6.13
CA LEU A 78 -0.88 12.86 7.50
C LEU A 78 0.59 12.43 7.64
N TYR A 79 0.99 11.31 7.04
CA TYR A 79 2.37 10.83 7.08
C TYR A 79 3.34 11.79 6.38
N TRP A 80 2.91 12.41 5.28
CA TRP A 80 3.66 13.47 4.61
C TRP A 80 3.89 14.67 5.55
N GLN A 81 2.82 15.15 6.19
CA GLN A 81 2.89 16.29 7.11
C GLN A 81 3.76 16.01 8.34
N VAL A 82 3.63 14.82 8.94
CA VAL A 82 4.48 14.40 10.07
C VAL A 82 5.94 14.32 9.64
N GLY A 83 6.22 13.75 8.47
CA GLY A 83 7.57 13.71 7.90
C GLY A 83 8.16 15.12 7.71
N ALA A 84 7.39 16.03 7.12
CA ALA A 84 7.77 17.43 6.91
C ALA A 84 8.05 18.16 8.22
N TYR A 85 7.20 17.94 9.23
CA TYR A 85 7.35 18.55 10.54
C TYR A 85 8.63 18.08 11.24
N ILE A 86 8.88 16.77 11.27
CA ILE A 86 10.09 16.19 11.87
C ILE A 86 11.33 16.70 11.14
N SER A 87 11.33 16.68 9.80
CA SER A 87 12.46 17.12 8.99
C SER A 87 12.81 18.59 9.27
N ARG A 88 11.82 19.48 9.29
CA ARG A 88 12.01 20.91 9.61
C ARG A 88 12.59 21.13 11.01
N LYS A 89 12.07 20.43 12.02
CA LYS A 89 12.53 20.56 13.41
C LYS A 89 13.98 20.11 13.60
N LEU A 90 14.42 19.09 12.84
CA LEU A 90 15.81 18.64 12.83
C LEU A 90 16.71 19.61 12.05
N GLU A 91 16.27 20.11 10.89
CA GLU A 91 17.01 21.10 10.08
C GLU A 91 17.28 22.39 10.88
N GLN A 92 16.32 22.80 11.71
CA GLN A 92 16.43 23.99 12.57
C GLN A 92 17.22 23.75 13.87
N ALA A 93 17.77 22.53 14.07
CA ALA A 93 18.45 22.10 15.29
C ALA A 93 17.62 22.27 16.58
N GLU A 94 16.30 22.40 16.46
CA GLU A 94 15.39 22.44 17.61
C GLU A 94 15.20 21.03 18.19
N TRP A 95 15.19 20.03 17.31
CA TRP A 95 15.09 18.62 17.69
C TRP A 95 16.40 17.90 17.38
N GLY A 96 16.71 16.90 18.21
CA GLY A 96 17.65 15.84 17.87
C GLY A 96 16.90 14.51 17.67
N ASP A 97 17.62 13.47 17.25
CA ASP A 97 17.03 12.13 17.08
C ASP A 97 16.40 11.57 18.37
N SER A 98 16.88 11.99 19.54
CA SER A 98 16.30 11.62 20.85
C SER A 98 14.89 12.16 21.04
N VAL A 99 14.59 13.35 20.51
CA VAL A 99 13.24 13.97 20.62
C VAL A 99 12.23 13.19 19.79
N VAL A 100 12.64 12.63 18.64
CA VAL A 100 11.79 11.75 17.84
C VAL A 100 11.45 10.46 18.60
N ASN A 101 12.38 9.96 19.42
CA ASN A 101 12.12 8.80 20.27
C ASN A 101 11.10 9.13 21.37
N GLN A 102 11.29 10.26 22.05
CA GLN A 102 10.36 10.75 23.06
C GLN A 102 8.96 10.98 22.49
N LEU A 103 8.87 11.49 21.25
CA LEU A 103 7.60 11.63 20.54
C LEU A 103 6.90 10.27 20.35
N ALA A 104 7.62 9.25 19.88
CA ALA A 104 7.05 7.92 19.70
C ALA A 104 6.55 7.31 21.02
N GLU A 105 7.33 7.47 22.09
CA GLU A 105 6.97 7.02 23.44
C GLU A 105 5.74 7.77 23.97
N HIS A 106 5.72 9.09 23.83
CA HIS A 106 4.60 9.93 24.23
C HIS A 106 3.30 9.55 23.51
N LEU A 107 3.36 9.32 22.20
CA LEU A 107 2.19 8.88 21.41
C LEU A 107 1.70 7.49 21.85
N ALA A 108 2.62 6.57 22.15
CA ALA A 108 2.26 5.24 22.62
C ALA A 108 1.59 5.26 24.01
N GLN A 109 2.02 6.17 24.89
CA GLN A 109 1.47 6.32 26.24
C GLN A 109 0.13 7.06 26.24
N THR A 110 0.03 8.17 25.51
CA THR A 110 -1.16 9.04 25.52
C THR A 110 -2.31 8.50 24.69
N GLN A 111 -2.01 7.77 23.60
CA GLN A 111 -3.03 7.17 22.73
C GLN A 111 -2.87 5.64 22.61
N PRO A 112 -3.23 4.87 23.64
CA PRO A 112 -3.21 3.41 23.59
C PRO A 112 -4.08 2.88 22.44
N GLY A 113 -3.47 2.12 21.53
CA GLY A 113 -4.14 1.55 20.35
C GLY A 113 -3.92 2.34 19.05
N LEU A 114 -3.26 3.50 19.09
CA LEU A 114 -2.82 4.18 17.88
C LEU A 114 -1.71 3.38 17.20
N ARG A 115 -2.01 2.84 16.02
CA ARG A 115 -1.06 2.05 15.22
C ARG A 115 -0.39 2.92 14.16
N GLY A 116 0.85 2.55 13.79
CA GLY A 116 1.59 3.24 12.72
C GLY A 116 2.47 4.41 13.18
N PHE A 117 2.50 4.75 14.48
CA PHE A 117 3.34 5.85 14.99
C PHE A 117 4.46 5.35 15.89
N THR A 118 5.10 4.25 15.48
CA THR A 118 6.28 3.73 16.15
C THR A 118 7.52 4.52 15.76
N ARG A 119 8.55 4.53 16.61
CA ARG A 119 9.84 5.19 16.34
C ARG A 119 10.35 4.90 14.91
N PRO A 120 10.49 3.64 14.46
CA PRO A 120 10.95 3.37 13.10
C PRO A 120 10.03 3.94 12.02
N ASN A 121 8.72 4.00 12.26
CA ASN A 121 7.79 4.54 11.28
C ASN A 121 7.85 6.07 11.19
N LEU A 122 8.11 6.78 12.30
CA LEU A 122 8.34 8.24 12.27
C LEU A 122 9.57 8.59 11.43
N PHE A 123 10.67 7.83 11.57
CA PHE A 123 11.84 8.01 10.70
C PHE A 123 11.53 7.69 9.23
N ARG A 124 10.68 6.69 8.96
CA ARG A 124 10.22 6.40 7.59
C ARG A 124 9.34 7.53 7.02
N MET A 125 8.50 8.16 7.84
CA MET A 125 7.72 9.34 7.43
C MET A 125 8.64 10.51 7.08
N ARG A 126 9.67 10.76 7.90
CA ARG A 126 10.72 11.75 7.61
C ARG A 126 11.41 11.45 6.28
N GLN A 127 11.91 10.22 6.13
CA GLN A 127 12.57 9.77 4.90
C GLN A 127 11.65 9.91 3.68
N PHE A 128 10.38 9.56 3.82
CA PHE A 128 9.38 9.69 2.78
C PHE A 128 9.24 11.13 2.30
N TYR A 129 9.11 12.09 3.23
CA TYR A 129 9.09 13.51 2.90
C TYR A 129 10.40 13.96 2.23
N GLU A 130 11.54 13.65 2.84
CA GLU A 130 12.87 14.06 2.35
C GLU A 130 13.17 13.51 0.94
N THR A 131 12.69 12.30 0.64
CA THR A 131 12.90 11.64 -0.65
C THR A 131 12.19 12.37 -1.80
N TYR A 132 11.02 12.95 -1.55
CA TYR A 132 10.15 13.46 -2.62
C TYR A 132 9.90 14.96 -2.58
N ARG A 133 10.20 15.67 -1.47
CA ARG A 133 9.92 17.12 -1.31
C ARG A 133 10.47 18.03 -2.41
N GLY A 134 11.55 17.61 -3.08
CA GLY A 134 12.20 18.36 -4.17
C GLY A 134 11.69 18.02 -5.57
N ASP A 135 10.78 17.05 -5.70
CA ASP A 135 10.24 16.58 -6.97
C ASP A 135 8.75 16.92 -7.07
N GLU A 136 8.43 18.00 -7.79
CA GLU A 136 7.08 18.50 -7.99
C GLU A 136 6.19 17.51 -8.76
N LYS A 137 6.78 16.66 -9.61
CA LYS A 137 6.03 15.69 -10.41
C LYS A 137 5.68 14.45 -9.60
N VAL A 138 6.61 14.01 -8.74
CA VAL A 138 6.47 12.77 -7.97
C VAL A 138 5.69 12.99 -6.67
N SER A 139 5.79 14.18 -6.06
CA SER A 139 5.07 14.51 -4.81
C SER A 139 3.55 14.32 -4.84
N PRO A 140 2.82 14.62 -5.94
CA PRO A 140 1.40 14.29 -6.07
C PRO A 140 1.15 12.79 -6.28
N LEU A 141 2.05 12.07 -6.94
CA LEU A 141 1.87 10.64 -7.24
C LEU A 141 1.99 9.79 -5.98
N VAL A 142 2.96 10.07 -5.12
CA VAL A 142 3.16 9.32 -3.87
C VAL A 142 1.97 9.43 -2.93
N ARG A 143 1.22 10.53 -3.00
CA ARG A 143 0.00 10.77 -2.21
C ARG A 143 -1.23 9.99 -2.70
N GLN A 144 -1.19 9.47 -3.91
CA GLN A 144 -2.29 8.70 -4.51
C GLN A 144 -2.17 7.19 -4.24
N ILE A 145 -1.06 6.73 -3.67
CA ILE A 145 -0.74 5.31 -3.52
C ILE A 145 -0.70 4.94 -2.03
N PRO A 146 -1.15 3.74 -1.62
CA PRO A 146 -1.09 3.31 -0.23
C PRO A 146 0.32 3.34 0.38
N TRP A 147 0.39 3.51 1.70
CA TRP A 147 1.66 3.68 2.44
C TRP A 147 2.62 2.53 2.19
N THR A 148 2.08 1.31 2.14
CA THR A 148 2.86 0.10 1.95
C THR A 148 3.59 0.06 0.60
N HIS A 149 2.99 0.60 -0.46
CA HIS A 149 3.65 0.71 -1.76
C HIS A 149 4.74 1.77 -1.72
N ASN A 150 4.47 2.92 -1.11
CA ASN A 150 5.48 3.96 -0.91
C ASN A 150 6.71 3.39 -0.17
N LEU A 151 6.48 2.67 0.94
CA LEU A 151 7.54 1.98 1.69
C LEU A 151 8.38 1.08 0.78
N VAL A 152 7.76 0.26 -0.06
CA VAL A 152 8.48 -0.62 -0.99
C VAL A 152 9.32 0.19 -1.98
N ILE A 153 8.74 1.24 -2.57
CA ILE A 153 9.39 2.00 -3.64
C ILE A 153 10.59 2.79 -3.14
N PHE A 154 10.48 3.56 -2.05
CA PHE A 154 11.62 4.34 -1.59
C PHE A 154 12.66 3.50 -0.84
N SER A 155 12.30 2.31 -0.35
CA SER A 155 13.26 1.39 0.28
C SER A 155 14.06 0.56 -0.74
N GLN A 156 13.45 0.15 -1.84
CA GLN A 156 14.09 -0.68 -2.86
C GLN A 156 14.65 0.12 -4.03
N GLY A 157 13.98 1.19 -4.44
CA GLY A 157 14.39 2.03 -5.56
C GLY A 157 15.66 2.81 -5.23
N LYS A 158 16.68 2.66 -6.07
CA LYS A 158 18.00 3.27 -5.87
C LYS A 158 18.10 4.63 -6.52
N LEU A 159 17.51 4.78 -7.70
CA LEU A 159 17.54 6.00 -8.51
C LEU A 159 16.20 6.75 -8.43
N PRO A 160 16.20 8.10 -8.49
CA PRO A 160 14.96 8.88 -8.58
C PRO A 160 14.06 8.45 -9.74
N GLU A 161 14.64 8.18 -10.91
CA GLU A 161 13.93 7.79 -12.13
C GLU A 161 13.28 6.40 -11.98
N GLU A 162 13.96 5.48 -11.29
CA GLU A 162 13.42 4.16 -10.98
C GLU A 162 12.19 4.28 -10.06
N ARG A 163 12.27 5.13 -9.03
CA ARG A 163 11.15 5.39 -8.13
C ARG A 163 9.96 6.00 -8.87
N GLU A 164 10.21 7.01 -9.70
CA GLU A 164 9.19 7.63 -10.54
C GLU A 164 8.51 6.60 -11.45
N PHE A 165 9.30 5.73 -12.11
CA PHE A 165 8.78 4.66 -12.96
C PHE A 165 7.82 3.74 -12.21
N TYR A 166 8.22 3.20 -11.06
CA TYR A 166 7.38 2.28 -10.28
C TYR A 166 6.15 2.99 -9.69
N LEU A 167 6.24 4.27 -9.31
CA LEU A 167 5.09 5.04 -8.83
C LEU A 167 4.03 5.22 -9.91
N ARG A 168 4.45 5.66 -11.10
CA ARG A 168 3.53 5.84 -12.23
C ARG A 168 2.88 4.52 -12.63
N MET A 169 3.67 3.46 -12.74
CA MET A 169 3.18 2.12 -13.08
C MET A 169 2.21 1.57 -12.04
N ALA A 170 2.49 1.76 -10.74
CA ALA A 170 1.60 1.32 -9.68
C ALA A 170 0.23 2.01 -9.72
N VAL A 171 0.18 3.30 -10.09
CA VAL A 171 -1.07 4.06 -10.28
C VAL A 171 -1.81 3.59 -11.52
N GLN A 172 -1.11 3.50 -12.66
CA GLN A 172 -1.71 3.16 -13.96
C GLN A 172 -2.30 1.74 -13.98
N GLU A 173 -1.51 0.76 -13.55
CA GLU A 173 -1.87 -0.66 -13.59
C GLU A 173 -2.58 -1.12 -12.31
N LYS A 174 -2.79 -0.21 -11.36
CA LYS A 174 -3.44 -0.48 -10.06
C LYS A 174 -2.83 -1.69 -9.35
N TRP A 175 -1.50 -1.78 -9.36
CA TRP A 175 -0.79 -2.94 -8.82
C TRP A 175 -1.12 -3.17 -7.35
N SER A 176 -1.37 -4.43 -6.99
CA SER A 176 -1.34 -4.84 -5.59
C SER A 176 0.08 -4.74 -5.04
N LYS A 177 0.23 -4.68 -3.72
CA LYS A 177 1.54 -4.71 -3.07
C LYS A 177 2.41 -5.90 -3.55
N ARG A 178 1.80 -7.08 -3.67
CA ARG A 178 2.50 -8.31 -4.11
C ARG A 178 2.99 -8.19 -5.55
N GLU A 179 2.19 -7.56 -6.40
CA GLU A 179 2.55 -7.34 -7.79
C GLU A 179 3.70 -6.34 -7.89
N LEU A 180 3.63 -5.22 -7.16
CA LEU A 180 4.74 -4.26 -7.07
C LEU A 180 6.04 -4.93 -6.61
N GLU A 181 6.00 -5.73 -5.53
CA GLU A 181 7.15 -6.50 -5.05
C GLU A 181 7.67 -7.49 -6.10
N ARG A 182 6.78 -8.13 -6.87
CA ARG A 182 7.16 -9.01 -7.99
C ARG A 182 7.88 -8.24 -9.08
N GLN A 183 7.38 -7.06 -9.46
CA GLN A 183 7.97 -6.25 -10.52
C GLN A 183 9.38 -5.78 -10.15
N PHE A 184 9.57 -5.34 -8.90
CA PHE A 184 10.91 -5.06 -8.35
C PHE A 184 11.83 -6.27 -8.41
N LYS A 185 11.38 -7.46 -7.97
CA LYS A 185 12.18 -8.69 -8.04
C LYS A 185 12.60 -9.06 -9.44
N THR A 186 11.75 -8.76 -10.42
CA THR A 186 12.05 -9.04 -11.83
C THR A 186 12.84 -7.92 -12.52
N ALA A 187 13.26 -6.87 -11.80
CA ALA A 187 14.03 -5.76 -12.35
C ALA A 187 13.33 -5.16 -13.59
N LEU A 188 12.02 -4.86 -13.47
CA LEU A 188 11.22 -4.37 -14.59
C LEU A 188 11.82 -3.10 -15.21
N PHE A 189 12.31 -2.19 -14.37
CA PHE A 189 12.96 -0.95 -14.79
C PHE A 189 14.24 -1.22 -15.59
N GLU A 190 15.14 -2.06 -15.10
CA GLU A 190 16.40 -2.33 -15.79
C GLU A 190 16.17 -3.05 -17.12
N ARG A 191 15.19 -3.96 -17.17
CA ARG A 191 14.79 -4.63 -18.42
C ARG A 191 14.17 -3.67 -19.42
N SER A 192 13.36 -2.71 -18.94
CA SER A 192 12.76 -1.70 -19.81
C SER A 192 13.82 -0.73 -20.38
N VAL A 193 14.86 -0.43 -19.60
CA VAL A 193 15.99 0.43 -20.01
C VAL A 193 16.96 -0.29 -20.95
N THR A 194 17.32 -1.54 -20.67
CA THR A 194 18.41 -2.24 -21.39
C THR A 194 17.98 -2.83 -22.73
N GLN A 195 16.70 -3.17 -22.91
CA GLN A 195 16.21 -3.81 -24.14
C GLN A 195 14.99 -3.11 -24.72
N PRO A 196 15.06 -1.84 -25.14
CA PRO A 196 13.88 -1.07 -25.55
C PRO A 196 13.10 -1.71 -26.72
N ALA A 197 13.76 -2.44 -27.64
CA ALA A 197 13.09 -3.10 -28.76
C ALA A 197 12.31 -4.39 -28.38
N LYS A 198 12.79 -5.20 -27.43
CA LYS A 198 12.08 -6.40 -26.93
C LYS A 198 11.16 -6.08 -25.75
N ALA A 199 11.63 -5.20 -24.86
CA ALA A 199 10.84 -4.62 -23.81
C ALA A 199 9.69 -3.81 -24.39
N SER A 200 9.80 -3.11 -25.52
CA SER A 200 8.62 -2.45 -26.12
C SER A 200 7.56 -3.42 -26.61
N ALA A 201 7.90 -4.60 -27.14
CA ALA A 201 6.90 -5.60 -27.52
C ALA A 201 6.22 -6.22 -26.27
N VAL A 202 7.01 -6.61 -25.27
CA VAL A 202 6.50 -7.20 -24.02
C VAL A 202 5.80 -6.16 -23.12
N LEU A 203 6.29 -4.92 -23.07
CA LEU A 203 5.63 -3.77 -22.42
C LEU A 203 4.36 -3.40 -23.18
N ARG A 204 4.30 -3.38 -24.52
CA ARG A 204 3.03 -3.18 -25.24
C ARG A 204 1.99 -4.24 -24.87
N GLN A 205 2.41 -5.47 -24.63
CA GLN A 205 1.53 -6.57 -24.24
C GLN A 205 1.16 -6.57 -22.76
N THR A 206 2.09 -6.18 -21.87
CA THR A 206 1.93 -6.34 -20.42
C THR A 206 1.64 -5.01 -19.71
N HIS A 207 2.19 -3.89 -20.19
CA HIS A 207 2.25 -2.56 -19.56
C HIS A 207 2.37 -1.42 -20.60
N PRO A 208 1.35 -1.17 -21.44
CA PRO A 208 1.48 -0.31 -22.62
C PRO A 208 1.81 1.17 -22.30
N ALA A 209 1.41 1.66 -21.13
CA ALA A 209 1.65 3.04 -20.68
C ALA A 209 3.09 3.32 -20.20
N ALA A 210 3.87 2.28 -19.90
CA ALA A 210 5.28 2.40 -19.50
C ALA A 210 6.17 3.03 -20.58
N LEU A 211 5.77 2.87 -21.86
CA LEU A 211 6.53 3.32 -23.03
C LEU A 211 6.51 4.83 -23.24
N GLU A 212 5.42 5.50 -22.86
CA GLU A 212 5.33 6.97 -22.94
C GLU A 212 6.19 7.62 -21.86
N ILE A 213 6.22 7.03 -20.66
CA ILE A 213 7.06 7.47 -19.54
C ILE A 213 8.55 7.34 -19.91
N PHE A 214 8.89 6.25 -20.62
CA PHE A 214 10.25 6.03 -21.12
C PHE A 214 10.70 7.12 -22.11
N ARG A 215 9.86 7.50 -23.08
CA ARG A 215 10.18 8.57 -24.04
C ARG A 215 10.42 9.91 -23.35
N ASP A 216 9.52 10.30 -22.44
CA ASP A 216 9.61 11.55 -21.69
C ASP A 216 10.85 11.59 -20.77
N ALA A 217 11.29 10.47 -20.21
CA ALA A 217 12.52 10.39 -19.41
C ALA A 217 13.81 10.43 -20.26
N TYR A 218 13.82 9.80 -21.44
CA TYR A 218 15.00 9.76 -22.33
C TYR A 218 15.22 11.07 -23.10
N GLU A 219 14.15 11.70 -23.60
CA GLU A 219 14.24 12.97 -24.36
C GLU A 219 14.75 14.14 -23.51
N ARG A 220 14.54 14.10 -22.19
CA ARG A 220 15.09 15.08 -21.24
C ARG A 220 16.60 14.94 -21.02
N LYS A 221 17.19 13.77 -21.32
CA LYS A 221 18.62 13.52 -21.17
C LYS A 221 19.43 13.97 -22.38
N THR A 222 18.85 13.88 -23.59
CA THR A 222 19.52 14.28 -24.84
C THR A 222 19.55 15.79 -25.05
N THR A 223 18.59 16.53 -24.50
CA THR A 223 18.53 18.01 -24.60
C THR A 223 19.45 18.73 -23.61
N LYS A 224 19.70 18.16 -22.41
CA LYS A 224 20.66 18.76 -21.45
C LYS A 224 22.13 18.54 -21.78
N THR A 225 22.46 17.59 -22.68
CA THR A 225 23.85 17.34 -23.12
C THR A 225 24.24 18.13 -24.37
N GLN A 226 23.29 18.80 -25.05
CA GLN A 226 23.58 19.63 -26.24
C GLN A 226 23.65 21.15 -25.97
N ILE A 227 23.46 21.58 -24.72
CA ILE A 227 23.51 23.01 -24.33
C ILE A 227 24.52 23.23 -23.17
N ALA A 228 25.57 22.41 -23.11
CA ALA A 228 26.71 22.61 -22.22
C ALA A 228 28.00 22.53 -23.02
#